data_AF-A0AAV5VM89-F1
#
_entry.id   AF-A0AAV5VM89-F1
#
_cell.length_a   1.000
_cell.length_b   1.000
_cell.length_c   1.000
_cell.angle_alpha   90.00
_cell.angle_beta   90.00
_cell.angle_gamma   90.00
#
_symmetry.space_group_name_H-M   'P 1'
#
loop_
_entity.id
_entity.type
_entity.pdbx_description
1 polymer ?
#
loop_
_entity_poly.entity_id
_entity_poly.type
_entity_poly.pdbx_seq_one_letter_code
_entity_poly.pdbx_strand_id
1 'polypeptide(L)'
;MIEAVHGYTGRQVDVVAFSLGVPISRKAILGGKCVENGEEVGQRITNIVGTFIGVAGPNVGVAPIVNGISFALCAMSPLIPICNPVDGLFSGFCPFKSRFIDDINFHKHYEGGRVYSIGSKVDEVVGHMVCGDVTSRINNQDGEKIYNDKKHDDTFKHSGDVQIAMLSGSSFLNINILSLLFICCIVNY
;
A
#
# COMPACT_ATOMS: atom_id res chain seq x y z
N MET A 1 -10.44 9.06 -9.64
CA MET A 1 -9.21 9.87 -9.87
C MET A 1 -8.32 9.24 -10.95
N ILE A 2 -7.88 7.98 -10.80
CA ILE A 2 -7.03 7.30 -11.79
C ILE A 2 -7.65 7.33 -13.20
N GLU A 3 -8.92 6.95 -13.33
CA GLU A 3 -9.64 7.00 -14.61
C GLU A 3 -9.75 8.41 -15.19
N ALA A 4 -9.88 9.45 -14.34
CA ALA A 4 -9.93 10.84 -14.79
C ALA A 4 -8.57 11.29 -15.36
N VAL A 5 -7.46 10.94 -14.70
CA VAL A 5 -6.11 11.21 -15.21
C VAL A 5 -5.86 10.44 -16.51
N HIS A 6 -6.26 9.16 -16.57
CA HIS A 6 -6.18 8.37 -17.79
C HIS A 6 -6.97 9.01 -18.93
N GLY A 7 -8.23 9.39 -18.68
CA GLY A 7 -9.09 10.04 -19.68
C GLY A 7 -8.58 11.40 -20.15
N TYR A 8 -7.98 12.19 -19.25
CA TYR A 8 -7.40 13.48 -19.60
C TYR A 8 -6.11 13.35 -20.42
N THR A 9 -5.23 12.41 -20.05
CA THR A 9 -3.91 12.27 -20.67
C THR A 9 -3.90 11.32 -21.88
N GLY A 10 -4.87 10.40 -21.97
CA GLY A 10 -4.86 9.31 -22.94
C GLY A 10 -3.74 8.28 -22.72
N ARG A 11 -3.11 8.27 -21.54
CA ARG A 11 -1.94 7.43 -21.22
C ARG A 11 -2.22 6.56 -20.00
N GLN A 12 -1.45 5.48 -19.86
CA GLN A 12 -1.41 4.75 -18.59
C GLN A 12 -0.94 5.68 -17.47
N VAL A 13 -1.49 5.47 -16.27
CA VAL A 13 -1.21 6.27 -15.07
C VAL A 13 -0.25 5.48 -14.19
N ASP A 14 0.79 6.14 -13.71
CA ASP A 14 1.62 5.61 -12.64
C ASP A 14 1.09 6.06 -11.29
N VAL A 15 1.05 5.13 -10.32
CA VAL A 15 0.46 5.33 -9.00
C VAL A 15 1.54 5.12 -7.94
N VAL A 16 1.81 6.16 -7.16
CA VAL A 16 2.62 6.05 -5.93
C VAL A 16 1.70 6.28 -4.75
N ALA A 17 1.55 5.24 -3.93
CA ALA A 17 0.69 5.27 -2.75
C ALA A 17 1.53 5.15 -1.48
N PHE A 18 1.08 5.81 -0.40
CA PHE A 18 1.77 5.80 0.89
C PHE A 18 0.84 5.38 2.03
N SER A 19 1.35 4.59 2.97
CA SER A 19 0.63 4.19 4.20
C SER A 19 -0.72 3.53 3.86
N LEU A 20 -1.80 3.95 4.53
CA LEU A 20 -3.18 3.54 4.24
C LEU A 20 -3.59 3.70 2.77
N GLY A 21 -3.00 4.66 2.06
CA GLY A 21 -3.25 4.87 0.64
C GLY A 21 -2.89 3.65 -0.21
N VAL A 22 -1.97 2.80 0.24
CA VAL A 22 -1.56 1.59 -0.51
C VAL A 22 -2.72 0.61 -0.63
N PRO A 23 -3.26 0.01 0.44
CA PRO A 23 -4.36 -0.94 0.29
C PRO A 23 -5.65 -0.29 -0.25
N ILE A 24 -5.91 1.00 0.04
CA ILE A 24 -7.06 1.73 -0.53
C ILE A 24 -6.93 1.83 -2.06
N SER A 25 -5.76 2.23 -2.56
CA SER A 25 -5.51 2.33 -4.00
C SER A 25 -5.56 0.96 -4.67
N ARG A 26 -5.06 -0.09 -3.99
CA ARG A 26 -5.19 -1.48 -4.45
C ARG A 26 -6.67 -1.84 -4.61
N LYS A 27 -7.53 -1.57 -3.61
CA LYS A 27 -8.97 -1.83 -3.74
C LYS A 27 -9.62 -1.04 -4.88
N ALA A 28 -9.26 0.24 -5.04
CA ALA A 28 -9.77 1.06 -6.15
C ALA A 28 -9.35 0.52 -7.53
N ILE A 29 -8.12 -0.02 -7.66
CA ILE A 29 -7.64 -0.62 -8.91
C ILE A 29 -8.30 -1.98 -9.18
N LEU A 30 -8.50 -2.77 -8.13
CA LEU A 30 -9.18 -4.06 -8.18
C LEU A 30 -10.64 -3.90 -8.62
N GLY A 31 -11.30 -2.85 -8.11
CA GLY A 31 -12.72 -2.62 -8.27
C GLY A 31 -13.58 -3.65 -7.54
N GLY A 32 -14.71 -3.98 -8.15
CA GLY A 32 -15.71 -4.89 -7.62
C GLY A 32 -16.50 -4.27 -6.48
N LYS A 33 -16.91 -5.11 -5.53
CA LYS A 33 -17.79 -4.70 -4.42
C LYS A 33 -17.00 -4.37 -3.16
N CYS A 34 -17.50 -3.39 -2.41
CA CYS A 34 -17.12 -3.13 -1.02
C CYS A 34 -17.43 -4.36 -0.14
N VAL A 35 -16.56 -4.66 0.82
CA VAL A 35 -16.65 -5.89 1.64
C VAL A 35 -17.70 -5.78 2.75
N GLU A 36 -18.04 -4.56 3.14
CA GLU A 36 -18.93 -4.19 4.23
C GLU A 36 -20.40 -4.17 3.82
N ASN A 37 -20.72 -3.57 2.68
CA ASN A 37 -22.10 -3.30 2.24
C ASN A 37 -22.41 -3.81 0.82
N GLY A 38 -21.41 -4.28 0.07
CA GLY A 38 -21.57 -4.78 -1.29
C GLY A 38 -21.77 -3.70 -2.36
N GLU A 39 -21.56 -2.43 -2.03
CA GLU A 39 -21.62 -1.31 -3.00
C GLU A 39 -20.53 -1.47 -4.06
N GLU A 40 -20.84 -1.06 -5.30
CA GLU A 40 -19.91 -1.17 -6.43
C GLU A 40 -18.89 -0.02 -6.40
N VAL A 41 -17.61 -0.36 -6.25
CA VAL A 41 -16.48 0.58 -6.40
C VAL A 41 -16.25 0.92 -7.87
N GLY A 42 -16.56 -0.02 -8.77
CA GLY A 42 -16.36 0.10 -10.21
C GLY A 42 -15.76 -1.16 -10.81
N GLN A 43 -15.52 -1.14 -12.12
CA GLN A 43 -14.82 -2.22 -12.80
C GLN A 43 -13.33 -2.20 -12.45
N ARG A 44 -12.65 -3.34 -12.65
CA ARG A 44 -11.20 -3.43 -12.51
C ARG A 44 -10.52 -2.53 -13.55
N ILE A 45 -9.57 -1.71 -13.11
CA ILE A 45 -8.86 -0.73 -13.95
C ILE A 45 -7.35 -1.04 -14.12
N THR A 46 -6.93 -2.28 -13.88
CA THR A 46 -5.53 -2.74 -14.02
C THR A 46 -4.88 -2.32 -15.35
N ASN A 47 -5.63 -2.37 -16.45
CA ASN A 47 -5.11 -2.10 -17.80
C ASN A 47 -4.67 -0.65 -18.04
N ILE A 48 -5.20 0.30 -17.23
CA ILE A 48 -4.85 1.73 -17.33
C ILE A 48 -3.77 2.14 -16.33
N VAL A 49 -3.29 1.22 -15.48
CA VAL A 49 -2.20 1.48 -14.54
C VAL A 49 -0.88 0.92 -15.09
N GLY A 50 0.08 1.81 -15.36
CA GLY A 50 1.39 1.44 -15.88
C GLY A 50 2.26 0.85 -14.77
N THR A 51 2.52 1.65 -13.74
CA THR A 51 3.36 1.29 -12.58
C THR A 51 2.62 1.59 -11.29
N PHE A 52 2.66 0.65 -10.34
CA PHE A 52 2.18 0.83 -8.98
C PHE A 52 3.34 0.72 -8.00
N ILE A 53 3.49 1.70 -7.11
CA ILE A 53 4.50 1.69 -6.05
C ILE A 53 3.80 1.89 -4.71
N GLY A 54 3.84 0.87 -3.85
CA GLY A 54 3.33 0.95 -2.48
C GLY A 54 4.44 1.28 -1.49
N VAL A 55 4.38 2.45 -0.85
CA VAL A 55 5.36 2.89 0.15
C VAL A 55 4.77 2.77 1.55
N ALA A 56 5.42 2.01 2.44
CA ALA A 56 5.00 1.77 3.81
C ALA A 56 3.53 1.29 3.95
N GLY A 57 3.07 0.47 2.99
CA GLY A 57 1.67 0.03 2.92
C GLY A 57 1.36 -1.14 3.86
N PRO A 58 0.27 -1.14 4.65
CA PRO A 58 -0.12 -2.26 5.50
C PRO A 58 -0.86 -3.37 4.71
N ASN A 59 -0.16 -4.04 3.79
CA ASN A 59 -0.78 -4.97 2.83
C ASN A 59 -1.25 -6.29 3.45
N VAL A 60 -0.83 -6.60 4.67
CA VAL A 60 -1.20 -7.82 5.41
C VAL A 60 -1.82 -7.51 6.78
N GLY A 61 -2.13 -6.23 7.03
CA GLY A 61 -2.61 -5.69 8.31
C GLY A 61 -1.58 -4.77 8.97
N VAL A 62 -1.78 -4.49 10.27
CA VAL A 62 -0.94 -3.56 11.04
C VAL A 62 -0.42 -4.21 12.34
N ALA A 63 0.86 -3.98 12.64
CA ALA A 63 1.48 -4.30 13.92
C ALA A 63 2.46 -3.20 14.34
N PRO A 64 1.93 -2.05 14.84
CA PRO A 64 2.75 -0.91 15.24
C PRO A 64 3.86 -1.31 16.21
N ILE A 65 5.00 -0.62 16.15
CA ILE A 65 6.15 -0.90 17.03
C ILE A 65 6.22 0.17 18.10
N VAL A 66 6.10 -0.23 19.37
CA VAL A 66 6.24 0.66 20.53
C VAL A 66 7.45 0.20 21.35
N ASN A 67 8.41 1.09 21.55
CA ASN A 67 9.67 0.79 22.27
C ASN A 67 10.41 -0.45 21.74
N GLY A 68 10.38 -0.67 20.42
CA GLY A 68 11.05 -1.81 19.77
C GLY A 68 10.27 -3.13 19.82
N ILE A 69 9.06 -3.13 20.35
CA ILE A 69 8.19 -4.32 20.45
C ILE A 69 7.02 -4.15 19.50
N SER A 70 6.81 -5.12 18.60
CA SER A 70 5.61 -5.19 17.77
C SER A 70 4.38 -5.44 18.64
N PHE A 71 3.40 -4.56 18.51
CA PHE A 71 2.17 -4.57 19.28
C PHE A 71 1.01 -5.03 18.39
N ALA A 72 0.26 -6.04 18.84
CA ALA A 72 -0.93 -6.52 18.16
C ALA A 72 -2.13 -5.56 18.40
N LEU A 73 -1.99 -4.31 17.98
CA LEU A 73 -2.95 -3.22 18.25
C LEU A 73 -4.38 -3.65 17.94
N CYS A 74 -4.60 -4.22 16.75
CA CYS A 74 -5.94 -4.61 16.34
C CYS A 74 -6.49 -5.84 17.06
N ALA A 75 -5.63 -6.70 17.64
CA ALA A 75 -6.09 -7.77 18.53
C ALA A 75 -6.59 -7.21 19.88
N MET A 76 -5.87 -6.21 20.40
CA MET A 76 -6.10 -5.66 21.75
C MET A 76 -7.10 -4.51 21.76
N SER A 77 -7.37 -3.88 20.62
CA SER A 77 -8.23 -2.72 20.50
C SER A 77 -9.13 -2.82 19.26
N PRO A 78 -10.04 -3.81 19.21
CA PRO A 78 -10.89 -4.06 18.05
C PRO A 78 -11.93 -2.96 17.78
N LEU A 79 -12.13 -2.04 18.74
CA LEU A 79 -13.05 -0.91 18.60
C LEU A 79 -12.45 0.29 17.84
N ILE A 80 -11.15 0.28 17.55
CA ILE A 80 -10.54 1.31 16.70
C ILE A 80 -10.99 1.04 15.26
N PRO A 81 -11.55 2.02 14.53
CA PRO A 81 -12.09 1.79 13.18
C PRO A 81 -11.12 1.12 12.20
N ILE A 82 -9.84 1.50 12.21
CA ILE A 82 -8.79 0.88 11.37
C ILE A 82 -8.56 -0.61 11.69
N CYS A 83 -9.04 -1.09 12.82
CA CYS A 83 -8.90 -2.48 13.27
C CYS A 83 -10.18 -3.30 13.05
N ASN A 84 -11.16 -2.77 12.31
CA ASN A 84 -12.37 -3.50 11.99
C ASN A 84 -12.04 -4.81 11.23
N PRO A 85 -12.57 -5.97 11.64
CA PRO A 85 -12.34 -7.25 10.95
C PRO A 85 -13.04 -7.36 9.59
N VAL A 86 -13.87 -6.38 9.21
CA VAL A 86 -14.54 -6.31 7.92
C VAL A 86 -13.75 -5.47 6.93
N ASP A 87 -13.75 -4.15 7.12
CA ASP A 87 -13.25 -3.13 6.19
C ASP A 87 -11.96 -2.45 6.67
N GLY A 88 -11.43 -2.88 7.82
CA GLY A 88 -10.18 -2.37 8.39
C GLY A 88 -8.95 -3.18 7.98
N LEU A 89 -7.91 -3.06 8.80
CA LEU A 89 -6.58 -3.68 8.66
C LEU A 89 -6.29 -4.69 9.77
N PHE A 90 -7.33 -5.34 10.28
CA PHE A 90 -7.20 -6.32 11.36
C PHE A 90 -6.23 -7.45 10.98
N SER A 91 -5.28 -7.73 11.88
CA SER A 91 -4.30 -8.83 11.76
C SER A 91 -3.98 -9.49 13.11
N GLY A 92 -4.91 -9.41 14.06
CA GLY A 92 -4.65 -9.66 15.48
C GLY A 92 -4.56 -11.12 15.92
N PHE A 93 -5.02 -12.07 15.12
CA PHE A 93 -4.98 -13.51 15.41
C PHE A 93 -4.62 -14.28 14.15
N CYS A 94 -3.34 -14.27 13.77
CA CYS A 94 -2.90 -14.98 12.57
C CYS A 94 -3.34 -16.47 12.60
N PRO A 95 -3.87 -17.01 11.48
CA PRO A 95 -3.89 -16.43 10.13
C PRO A 95 -5.10 -15.51 9.83
N PHE A 96 -5.99 -15.25 10.79
CA PHE A 96 -7.20 -14.45 10.60
C PHE A 96 -6.86 -12.97 10.40
N LYS A 97 -7.20 -12.46 9.21
CA LYS A 97 -7.09 -11.06 8.81
C LYS A 97 -8.49 -10.50 8.52
N SER A 98 -8.61 -9.18 8.35
CA SER A 98 -9.89 -8.56 7.94
C SER A 98 -10.32 -9.02 6.55
N ARG A 99 -11.63 -9.04 6.28
CA ARG A 99 -12.18 -9.36 4.93
C ARG A 99 -11.60 -8.46 3.83
N PHE A 100 -11.34 -7.19 4.13
CA PHE A 100 -10.69 -6.25 3.22
C PHE A 100 -9.27 -6.67 2.83
N ILE A 101 -8.42 -7.01 3.80
CA ILE A 101 -7.07 -7.53 3.56
C ILE A 101 -7.10 -8.84 2.76
N ASP A 102 -8.05 -9.73 3.05
CA ASP A 102 -8.21 -10.97 2.29
C ASP A 102 -8.64 -10.70 0.85
N ASP A 103 -9.58 -9.78 0.63
CA ASP A 103 -10.08 -9.38 -0.70
C ASP A 103 -8.97 -8.80 -1.58
N ILE A 104 -8.22 -7.81 -1.09
CA ILE A 104 -7.14 -7.18 -1.88
C ILE A 104 -5.97 -8.12 -2.15
N ASN A 105 -5.82 -9.22 -1.40
CA ASN A 105 -4.74 -10.20 -1.58
C ASN A 105 -5.19 -11.51 -2.27
N PHE A 106 -6.50 -11.67 -2.52
CA PHE A 106 -7.04 -12.83 -3.23
C PHE A 106 -6.53 -12.90 -4.67
N HIS A 107 -6.53 -11.74 -5.35
CA HIS A 107 -5.90 -11.58 -6.64
C HIS A 107 -4.44 -11.13 -6.49
N LYS A 108 -3.59 -11.54 -7.41
CA LYS A 108 -2.16 -11.21 -7.41
C LYS A 108 -1.84 -10.30 -8.59
N HIS A 109 -0.92 -9.35 -8.39
CA HIS A 109 -0.34 -8.52 -9.46
C HIS A 109 -1.39 -7.85 -10.35
N TYR A 110 -2.47 -7.34 -9.76
CA TYR A 110 -3.51 -6.62 -10.51
C TYR A 110 -3.32 -5.10 -10.40
N GLU A 111 -2.36 -4.65 -9.61
CA GLU A 111 -2.14 -3.25 -9.28
C GLU A 111 -1.65 -2.43 -10.49
N GLY A 112 -1.03 -3.07 -11.48
CA GLY A 112 -0.60 -2.42 -12.71
C GLY A 112 0.33 -3.31 -13.54
N GLY A 113 0.86 -2.78 -14.65
CA GLY A 113 1.83 -3.48 -15.49
C GLY A 113 3.17 -3.77 -14.79
N ARG A 114 3.57 -2.91 -13.85
CA ARG A 114 4.71 -3.09 -12.94
C ARG A 114 4.29 -2.76 -11.52
N VAL A 115 4.70 -3.56 -10.54
CA VAL A 115 4.28 -3.45 -9.14
C VAL A 115 5.51 -3.51 -8.25
N TYR A 116 5.69 -2.49 -7.40
CA TYR A 116 6.81 -2.40 -6.47
C TYR A 116 6.33 -2.08 -5.06
N SER A 117 7.13 -2.44 -4.06
CA SER A 117 6.95 -1.94 -2.70
C SER A 117 8.22 -1.34 -2.11
N ILE A 118 8.01 -0.38 -1.22
CA ILE A 118 9.06 0.24 -0.41
C ILE A 118 8.62 0.13 1.05
N GLY A 119 9.46 -0.41 1.92
CA GLY A 119 9.15 -0.58 3.33
C GLY A 119 10.36 -0.32 4.22
N SER A 120 10.18 -0.48 5.52
CA SER A 120 11.26 -0.38 6.50
C SER A 120 11.11 -1.38 7.63
N LYS A 121 12.25 -1.84 8.16
CA LYS A 121 12.31 -2.73 9.33
C LYS A 121 11.94 -2.06 10.64
N VAL A 122 12.05 -0.72 10.68
CA VAL A 122 11.78 0.10 11.87
C VAL A 122 10.57 1.01 11.66
N ASP A 123 9.69 0.67 10.72
CA ASP A 123 8.41 1.35 10.56
C ASP A 123 7.56 1.15 11.82
N GLU A 124 7.40 2.24 12.58
CA GLU A 124 6.74 2.22 13.88
C GLU A 124 5.22 2.27 13.79
N VAL A 125 4.66 2.65 12.64
CA VAL A 125 3.22 2.86 12.44
C VAL A 125 2.56 1.60 11.91
N VAL A 126 3.01 1.07 10.78
CA VAL A 126 2.43 -0.15 10.20
C VAL A 126 3.12 -1.42 10.68
N GLY A 127 4.37 -1.30 11.13
CA GLY A 127 5.21 -2.44 11.51
C GLY A 127 5.86 -3.12 10.32
N HIS A 128 6.98 -3.81 10.56
CA HIS A 128 7.70 -4.54 9.50
C HIS A 128 7.11 -5.93 9.21
N MET A 129 6.63 -6.63 10.24
CA MET A 129 6.21 -8.03 10.15
C MET A 129 4.80 -8.21 10.73
N VAL A 130 3.93 -8.86 9.97
CA VAL A 130 2.59 -9.26 10.40
C VAL A 130 2.35 -10.69 9.90
N CYS A 131 1.97 -11.61 10.79
CA CYS A 131 1.72 -13.01 10.45
C CYS A 131 2.88 -13.74 9.75
N GLY A 132 4.13 -13.35 10.02
CA GLY A 132 5.31 -13.92 9.36
C GLY A 132 5.60 -13.33 7.97
N ASP A 133 4.74 -12.42 7.49
CA ASP A 133 4.91 -11.73 6.21
C ASP A 133 5.46 -10.32 6.42
N VAL A 134 6.26 -9.84 5.46
CA VAL A 134 6.70 -8.44 5.42
C VAL A 134 5.48 -7.56 5.12
N THR A 135 5.16 -6.64 6.02
CA THR A 135 3.93 -5.86 6.01
C THR A 135 3.73 -5.07 4.72
N SER A 136 4.81 -4.47 4.21
CA SER A 136 4.80 -3.63 3.00
C SER A 136 4.71 -4.41 1.69
N ARG A 137 4.97 -5.71 1.71
CA ARG A 137 5.12 -6.50 0.48
C ARG A 137 3.76 -6.71 -0.21
N ILE A 138 3.76 -6.56 -1.52
CA ILE A 138 2.61 -6.90 -2.38
C ILE A 138 2.88 -8.27 -3.02
N ASN A 139 1.88 -9.13 -3.02
CA ASN A 139 2.03 -10.49 -3.55
C ASN A 139 2.36 -10.46 -5.05
N ASN A 140 3.39 -11.21 -5.44
CA ASN A 140 3.94 -11.24 -6.81
C ASN A 140 4.45 -9.89 -7.37
N GLN A 141 4.80 -8.91 -6.54
CA GLN A 141 5.44 -7.67 -7.01
C GLN A 141 6.74 -7.93 -7.80
N ASP A 142 7.09 -7.01 -8.70
CA ASP A 142 8.29 -7.05 -9.55
C ASP A 142 9.58 -6.65 -8.81
N GLY A 143 9.46 -6.01 -7.64
CA GLY A 143 10.62 -5.69 -6.81
C GLY A 143 10.28 -4.97 -5.50
N GLU A 144 11.27 -4.86 -4.62
CA GLU A 144 11.16 -4.12 -3.36
C GLU A 144 12.42 -3.37 -2.95
N LYS A 145 12.21 -2.35 -2.11
CA LYS A 145 13.23 -1.71 -1.30
C LYS A 145 12.83 -1.77 0.17
N ILE A 146 13.63 -2.44 1.00
CA ILE A 146 13.45 -2.44 2.46
C ILE A 146 14.58 -1.64 3.11
N TYR A 147 14.24 -0.55 3.80
CA TYR A 147 15.17 0.20 4.64
C TYR A 147 15.36 -0.47 6.00
N ASN A 148 16.52 -0.29 6.63
CA ASN A 148 16.78 -0.83 7.97
C ASN A 148 16.49 0.19 9.08
N ASP A 149 16.41 1.48 8.74
CA ASP A 149 16.59 2.60 9.67
C ASP A 149 15.60 3.75 9.46
N LYS A 150 14.63 3.61 8.55
CA LYS A 150 13.67 4.66 8.22
C LYS A 150 12.38 4.47 9.00
N LYS A 151 11.95 5.49 9.75
CA LYS A 151 10.61 5.53 10.33
C LYS A 151 9.53 5.59 9.24
N HIS A 152 8.27 5.47 9.61
CA HIS A 152 7.15 5.41 8.68
C HIS A 152 7.17 6.54 7.63
N ASP A 153 7.20 7.79 8.10
CA ASP A 153 7.26 8.98 7.26
C ASP A 153 8.57 9.09 6.47
N ASP A 154 9.69 8.73 7.09
CA ASP A 154 11.02 8.80 6.47
C ASP A 154 11.16 7.80 5.31
N THR A 155 10.43 6.68 5.38
CA THR A 155 10.37 5.68 4.31
C THR A 155 9.82 6.30 3.04
N PHE A 156 8.86 7.23 3.14
CA PHE A 156 8.35 7.98 1.99
C PHE A 156 9.25 9.16 1.62
N LYS A 157 9.59 10.02 2.58
CA LYS A 157 10.35 11.26 2.34
C LYS A 157 11.73 11.00 1.72
N HIS A 158 12.41 9.91 2.10
CA HIS A 158 13.76 9.59 1.64
C HIS A 158 13.81 8.51 0.56
N SER A 159 12.67 8.12 -0.03
CA SER A 159 12.65 7.15 -1.12
C SER A 159 12.37 7.75 -2.49
N GLY A 160 12.37 9.08 -2.65
CA GLY A 160 12.10 9.76 -3.93
C GLY A 160 12.93 9.19 -5.10
N ASP A 161 14.25 9.08 -4.94
CA ASP A 161 15.11 8.54 -6.00
C ASP A 161 14.79 7.07 -6.32
N VAL A 162 14.41 6.28 -5.31
CA VAL A 162 14.00 4.88 -5.50
C VAL A 162 12.66 4.80 -6.21
N GLN A 163 11.70 5.65 -5.85
CA GLN A 163 10.41 5.75 -6.53
C GLN A 163 10.61 6.12 -8.00
N ILE A 164 11.45 7.12 -8.30
CA ILE A 164 11.77 7.53 -9.69
C ILE A 164 12.42 6.39 -10.47
N ALA A 165 13.39 5.67 -9.89
CA ALA A 165 14.03 4.52 -10.55
C ALA A 165 13.02 3.40 -10.87
N MET A 166 12.10 3.12 -9.96
CA MET A 166 11.01 2.16 -10.17
C MET A 166 10.05 2.61 -11.29
N LEU A 167 9.71 3.90 -11.34
CA LEU A 167 8.87 4.48 -12.41
C LEU A 167 9.57 4.41 -13.78
N SER A 168 10.87 4.69 -13.85
CA SER A 168 11.63 4.65 -15.10
C SER A 168 11.94 3.23 -15.58
N GLY A 169 11.71 2.21 -14.75
CA GLY A 169 12.13 0.83 -15.03
C GLY A 169 13.64 0.66 -15.11
N SER A 170 14.41 1.59 -14.53
CA SER A 170 15.87 1.59 -14.56
C SER A 170 16.43 0.90 -13.31
N SER A 171 17.42 0.03 -13.50
CA SER A 171 18.23 -0.52 -12.41
C SER A 171 18.93 0.62 -11.65
N PHE A 172 18.95 0.54 -10.31
CA PHE A 172 19.47 1.51 -9.33
C PHE A 172 20.87 2.15 -9.62
N LEU A 173 20.97 3.02 -10.62
CA LEU A 173 22.18 3.80 -10.93
C LEU A 173 21.81 5.28 -11.11
N ASN A 174 22.17 6.06 -10.08
CA ASN A 174 22.37 7.52 -10.06
C ASN A 174 21.49 8.38 -10.99
N ILE A 175 20.39 8.92 -10.45
CA ILE A 175 19.72 10.08 -11.06
C ILE A 175 19.46 11.11 -9.96
N ASN A 176 20.11 12.27 -10.10
CA ASN A 176 19.77 13.51 -9.40
C ASN A 176 18.58 14.18 -10.11
N ILE A 177 17.72 14.87 -9.33
CA ILE A 177 16.93 16.09 -9.67
C ILE A 177 15.38 16.00 -9.61
N LEU A 178 14.86 16.99 -8.88
CA LEU A 178 13.56 17.69 -8.81
C LEU A 178 12.28 16.92 -8.42
N SER A 179 11.90 17.18 -7.18
CA SER A 179 10.66 16.88 -6.47
C SER A 179 9.41 17.41 -7.18
N LEU A 180 8.35 16.60 -7.25
CA LEU A 180 6.98 17.06 -7.42
C LEU A 180 6.06 16.30 -6.44
N LEU A 181 5.43 17.10 -5.58
CA LEU A 181 4.62 16.76 -4.41
C LEU A 181 3.18 16.36 -4.78
N PHE A 182 2.63 15.44 -3.96
CA PHE A 182 1.27 15.35 -3.40
C PHE A 182 0.10 14.86 -4.28
N ILE A 183 -0.41 13.67 -3.92
CA ILE A 183 -1.85 13.47 -3.73
C ILE A 183 -2.06 13.03 -2.27
N CYS A 184 -2.30 14.01 -1.41
CA CYS A 184 -2.96 13.78 -0.13
C CYS A 184 -4.45 14.09 -0.36
N CYS A 185 -5.28 13.08 -0.62
CA CYS A 185 -6.72 13.22 -0.49
C CYS A 185 -7.15 12.58 0.82
N ILE A 186 -7.35 13.47 1.78
CA ILE A 186 -7.97 13.25 3.08
C ILE A 186 -9.42 12.80 2.86
N VAL A 187 -9.78 11.73 3.57
CA VAL A 187 -11.16 11.30 3.84
C VAL A 187 -11.89 12.42 4.59
N ASN A 188 -12.98 12.94 4.03
CA ASN A 188 -14.05 13.57 4.79
C ASN A 188 -15.33 12.84 4.40
N TYR A 189 -15.81 11.94 5.25
CA TYR A 189 -17.02 12.08 6.08
C TYR A 189 -17.13 10.86 7.01
#